data_AF-A0A356J559-F1
#
_entry.id   AF-A0A356J559-F1
#
_cell.length_a   1.000
_cell.length_b   1.000
_cell.length_c   1.000
_cell.angle_alpha   90.00
_cell.angle_beta   90.00
_cell.angle_gamma   90.00
#
_symmetry.space_group_name_H-M   'P 1'
#
loop_
_entity.id
_entity.type
_entity.pdbx_description
1 polymer ?
#
loop_
_entity_poly.entity_id
_entity_poly.type
_entity_poly.pdbx_seq_one_letter_code
_entity_poly.pdbx_strand_id
1 'polypeptide(L)'
;FRGQKWAFFWFGLGGLVSLGLVFAPFLLDPGAREGFFAAQAYHAARGGFDPVFTIGSLSRLVRWYAPVFIFGGITLFWQKSVPAPADRPGGQASSLGQILCFAGFAAVFLVQIAAPFPYEDYQVPIMPLLAVGIVSVLMNRTTDASQSYLWVWLALGLAWAGSFGSPLLQEWTTNGQDRFWTRKKAKPELAQLKEAVKEVEKLDPGGADILTQDLYLAVEAGRKVPRGLEMGPFSQLSDDEWRALLASAPCKVAALSGYSFAIVPPACTERPWAQQAEFCRILRENYDLAMEMEDFGQNATTLLLLKRKDAE
;
A
#
# COMPACT_ATOMS: atom_id res chain seq x y z
N PHE A 1 34.18 3.55 23.28
CA PHE A 1 33.29 3.02 22.22
C PHE A 1 33.90 1.86 21.41
N ARG A 2 34.50 0.83 22.03
CA ARG A 2 35.01 -0.35 21.29
C ARG A 2 33.93 -1.42 20.99
N GLY A 3 32.82 -1.43 21.73
CA GLY A 3 31.73 -2.41 21.57
C GLY A 3 30.75 -2.15 20.40
N GLN A 4 30.75 -0.97 19.80
CA GLN A 4 29.83 -0.63 18.69
C GLN A 4 30.36 -0.98 17.29
N LYS A 5 31.63 -1.37 17.15
CA LYS A 5 32.26 -1.62 15.83
C LYS A 5 31.55 -2.71 15.02
N TRP A 6 30.89 -3.64 15.70
CA TRP A 6 30.20 -4.77 15.07
C TRP A 6 28.68 -4.69 15.19
N ALA A 7 28.12 -3.63 15.79
CA ALA A 7 26.68 -3.54 16.02
C ALA A 7 25.89 -3.62 14.70
N PHE A 8 26.39 -2.98 13.63
CA PHE A 8 25.77 -3.04 12.30
C PHE A 8 25.97 -4.36 11.58
N PHE A 9 27.13 -5.00 11.77
CA PHE A 9 27.35 -6.35 11.26
C PHE A 9 26.37 -7.33 11.90
N TRP A 10 26.21 -7.27 13.23
CA TRP A 10 25.26 -8.12 13.94
C TRP A 10 23.80 -7.77 13.64
N PHE A 11 23.48 -6.49 13.44
CA PHE A 11 22.15 -6.08 12.98
C PHE A 11 21.83 -6.60 11.58
N GLY A 12 22.75 -6.45 10.62
CA GLY A 12 22.58 -6.95 9.26
C GLY A 12 22.54 -8.48 9.19
N LEU A 13 23.44 -9.16 9.89
CA LEU A 13 23.45 -10.62 9.99
C LEU A 13 22.18 -11.13 10.68
N GLY A 14 21.75 -10.49 11.78
CA GLY A 14 20.51 -10.80 12.47
C GLY A 14 19.30 -10.63 11.54
N GLY A 15 19.24 -9.53 10.79
CA GLY A 15 18.20 -9.31 9.78
C GLY A 15 18.19 -10.38 8.69
N LEU A 16 19.35 -10.75 8.13
CA LEU A 16 19.47 -11.80 7.12
C LEU A 16 19.06 -13.18 7.66
N VAL A 17 19.49 -13.52 8.88
CA VAL A 17 19.10 -14.77 9.55
C VAL A 17 17.60 -14.78 9.82
N SER A 18 17.03 -13.69 10.32
CA SER A 18 15.58 -13.56 10.53
C SER A 18 14.80 -13.67 9.22
N LEU A 19 15.22 -12.99 8.16
CA LEU A 19 14.62 -13.13 6.82
C LEU A 19 14.70 -14.57 6.32
N GLY A 20 15.86 -15.22 6.48
CA GLY A 20 16.04 -16.63 6.15
C GLY A 20 15.09 -17.52 6.93
N LEU A 21 15.00 -17.38 8.24
CA LEU A 21 14.11 -18.19 9.08
C LEU A 21 12.63 -17.98 8.76
N VAL A 22 12.23 -16.76 8.40
CA VAL A 22 10.85 -16.43 8.06
C VAL A 22 10.50 -16.91 6.65
N PHE A 23 11.37 -16.68 5.65
CA PHE A 23 11.04 -16.91 4.24
C PHE A 23 11.56 -18.21 3.65
N ALA A 24 12.60 -18.83 4.23
CA ALA A 24 13.11 -20.11 3.74
C ALA A 24 12.07 -21.22 3.72
N PRO A 25 11.16 -21.37 4.72
CA PRO A 25 10.12 -22.39 4.66
C PRO A 25 9.27 -22.29 3.38
N PHE A 26 8.87 -21.07 2.99
CA PHE A 26 8.06 -20.84 1.78
C PHE A 26 8.85 -21.04 0.48
N LEU A 27 10.17 -20.78 0.51
CA LEU A 27 11.06 -21.04 -0.63
C LEU A 27 11.35 -22.53 -0.84
N LEU A 28 11.38 -23.29 0.26
CA LEU A 28 11.72 -24.72 0.27
C LEU A 28 10.50 -25.61 0.01
N ASP A 29 9.29 -25.15 0.34
CA ASP A 29 8.04 -25.84 0.01
C ASP A 29 7.63 -25.55 -1.45
N PRO A 30 7.63 -26.55 -2.35
CA PRO A 30 7.21 -26.37 -3.74
C PRO A 30 5.79 -25.81 -3.89
N GLY A 31 4.87 -26.15 -2.96
CA GLY A 31 3.49 -25.68 -2.99
C GLY A 31 3.34 -24.20 -2.60
N ALA A 32 4.25 -23.68 -1.77
CA ALA A 32 4.25 -22.29 -1.33
C ALA A 32 5.14 -21.38 -2.19
N ARG A 33 6.12 -21.96 -2.88
CA ARG A 33 7.14 -21.25 -3.64
C ARG A 33 6.56 -20.32 -4.71
N GLU A 34 5.54 -20.79 -5.42
CA GLU A 34 4.88 -20.00 -6.46
C GLU A 34 4.12 -18.80 -5.86
N GLY A 35 3.40 -19.01 -4.76
CA GLY A 35 2.76 -17.93 -3.99
C GLY A 35 3.76 -16.93 -3.40
N PHE A 36 4.94 -17.40 -2.96
CA PHE A 36 6.02 -16.53 -2.50
C PHE A 36 6.51 -15.61 -3.63
N PHE A 37 6.82 -16.15 -4.81
CA PHE A 37 7.25 -15.31 -5.94
C PHE A 37 6.14 -14.38 -6.42
N ALA A 38 4.88 -14.84 -6.42
CA ALA A 38 3.72 -14.02 -6.72
C ALA A 38 3.64 -12.79 -5.81
N ALA A 39 3.78 -12.98 -4.49
CA ALA A 39 3.74 -11.90 -3.51
C ALA A 39 4.87 -10.87 -3.73
N GLN A 40 6.06 -11.34 -4.12
CA GLN A 40 7.20 -10.44 -4.40
C GLN A 40 7.09 -9.74 -5.76
N ALA A 41 6.46 -10.38 -6.75
CA ALA A 41 6.31 -9.85 -8.10
C ALA A 41 5.02 -9.07 -8.33
N TYR A 42 4.06 -9.12 -7.40
CA TYR A 42 2.73 -8.51 -7.51
C TYR A 42 2.76 -7.07 -8.01
N HIS A 43 3.62 -6.24 -7.41
CA HIS A 43 3.75 -4.85 -7.83
C HIS A 43 4.45 -4.73 -9.18
N ALA A 44 5.46 -5.54 -9.49
CA ALA A 44 6.15 -5.49 -10.78
C ALA A 44 5.25 -5.88 -11.96
N ALA A 45 4.32 -6.80 -11.74
CA ALA A 45 3.40 -7.32 -12.75
C ALA A 45 2.37 -6.31 -13.27
N ARG A 46 2.19 -5.17 -12.59
CA ARG A 46 1.22 -4.12 -12.96
C ARG A 46 1.65 -3.19 -14.10
N GLY A 47 2.78 -3.43 -14.75
CA GLY A 47 3.20 -2.63 -15.92
C GLY A 47 4.70 -2.37 -16.05
N GLY A 48 5.53 -2.93 -15.16
CA GLY A 48 6.97 -2.71 -15.20
C GLY A 48 7.38 -1.26 -14.89
N PHE A 49 8.62 -0.89 -15.21
CA PHE A 49 9.12 0.46 -14.98
C PHE A 49 8.57 1.44 -16.02
N ASP A 50 7.85 2.46 -15.57
CA ASP A 50 7.40 3.59 -16.38
C ASP A 50 8.07 4.90 -15.91
N PRO A 51 8.90 5.55 -16.75
CA PRO A 51 9.51 6.84 -16.43
C PRO A 51 8.49 7.96 -16.17
N VAL A 52 7.37 7.98 -16.90
CA VAL A 52 6.34 9.02 -16.74
C VAL A 52 5.66 8.87 -15.39
N PHE A 53 5.29 7.63 -15.05
CA PHE A 53 4.77 7.30 -13.73
C PHE A 53 5.77 7.67 -12.62
N THR A 54 7.05 7.34 -12.80
CA THR A 54 8.12 7.64 -11.84
C THR A 54 8.26 9.15 -11.60
N ILE A 55 8.27 9.97 -12.65
CA ILE A 55 8.32 11.44 -12.53
C ILE A 55 7.09 11.96 -11.78
N GLY A 56 5.90 11.43 -12.11
CA GLY A 56 4.65 11.76 -11.41
C GLY A 56 4.71 11.43 -9.92
N SER A 57 5.17 10.24 -9.56
CA SER A 57 5.34 9.79 -8.18
C SER A 57 6.37 10.64 -7.41
N LEU A 58 7.49 11.01 -8.03
CA LEU A 58 8.47 11.93 -7.43
C LEU A 58 7.88 13.32 -7.18
N SER A 59 7.14 13.86 -8.15
CA SER A 59 6.47 15.15 -7.99
C SER A 59 5.44 15.11 -6.86
N ARG A 60 4.65 14.02 -6.78
CA ARG A 60 3.68 13.79 -5.71
C ARG A 60 4.39 13.69 -4.35
N LEU A 61 5.49 12.93 -4.27
CA LEU A 61 6.31 12.81 -3.06
C LEU A 61 6.83 14.16 -2.57
N VAL A 62 7.40 14.98 -3.46
CA VAL A 62 7.90 16.31 -3.09
C VAL A 62 6.79 17.21 -2.58
N ARG A 63 5.60 17.16 -3.20
CA ARG A 63 4.44 17.94 -2.76
C ARG A 63 4.01 17.57 -1.33
N TRP A 64 3.93 16.29 -1.01
CA TRP A 64 3.44 15.83 0.30
C TRP A 64 4.46 15.99 1.42
N TYR A 65 5.74 15.85 1.10
CA TYR A 65 6.83 16.07 2.04
C TYR A 65 7.53 17.42 1.84
N ALA A 66 6.82 18.41 1.28
CA ALA A 66 7.39 19.72 0.96
C ALA A 66 8.14 20.37 2.12
N PRO A 67 7.65 20.33 3.39
CA PRO A 67 8.42 20.84 4.52
C PRO A 67 9.80 20.17 4.65
N VAL A 68 9.86 18.84 4.54
CA VAL A 68 11.12 18.09 4.65
C VAL A 68 12.08 18.49 3.52
N PHE A 69 11.59 18.62 2.29
CA PHE A 69 12.41 19.03 1.15
C PHE A 69 12.87 20.49 1.23
N ILE A 70 12.02 21.41 1.68
CA ILE A 70 12.37 22.83 1.89
C ILE A 70 13.48 22.94 2.93
N PHE A 71 13.30 22.31 4.10
CA PHE A 71 14.32 22.34 5.16
C PHE A 71 15.59 21.59 4.78
N GLY A 72 15.49 20.51 3.99
CA GLY A 72 16.64 19.85 3.38
C GLY A 72 17.42 20.78 2.45
N GLY A 73 16.73 21.50 1.56
CA GLY A 73 17.33 22.49 0.65
C GLY A 73 17.99 23.66 1.38
N ILE A 74 17.31 24.23 2.38
CA ILE A 74 17.87 25.27 3.26
C ILE A 74 19.15 24.75 3.92
N THR A 75 19.11 23.54 4.48
CA THR A 75 20.24 22.92 5.17
C THR A 75 21.44 22.75 4.23
N LEU A 76 21.23 22.27 3.01
CA LEU A 76 22.27 22.12 2.00
C LEU A 76 22.87 23.47 1.58
N PHE A 77 22.03 24.50 1.39
CA PHE A 77 22.48 25.85 1.06
C PHE A 77 23.29 26.49 2.20
N TRP A 78 22.81 26.35 3.44
CA TRP A 78 23.48 26.86 4.64
C TRP A 78 24.83 26.17 4.88
N GLN A 79 24.90 24.85 4.67
CA GLN A 79 26.16 24.11 4.78
C GLN A 79 27.26 24.66 3.87
N LYS A 80 26.89 25.11 2.66
CA LYS A 80 27.82 25.70 1.68
C LYS A 80 28.16 27.15 1.99
N SER A 81 27.23 27.92 2.55
CA SER A 81 27.32 29.38 2.65
C SER A 81 27.84 29.88 4.01
N VAL A 82 27.65 29.11 5.08
CA VAL A 82 28.05 29.48 6.44
C VAL A 82 29.17 28.53 6.88
N PRO A 83 30.33 29.01 7.35
CA PRO A 83 31.37 28.14 7.91
C PRO A 83 30.91 27.46 9.20
N ALA A 84 31.47 26.29 9.53
CA ALA A 84 31.20 25.66 10.82
C ALA A 84 31.91 26.47 11.94
N PRO A 85 31.32 26.59 13.15
CA PRO A 85 31.96 27.26 14.27
C PRO A 85 33.31 26.61 14.61
N ALA A 86 34.37 27.41 14.74
CA ALA A 86 35.74 26.93 14.93
C ALA A 86 36.01 26.33 16.34
N ASP A 87 35.29 26.79 17.36
CA ASP A 87 35.64 26.56 18.77
C ASP A 87 34.77 25.51 19.50
N ARG A 88 34.19 24.54 18.80
CA ARG A 88 33.49 23.45 19.49
C ARG A 88 34.48 22.40 20.03
N PRO A 89 34.53 22.15 21.35
CA PRO A 89 35.35 21.10 21.92
C PRO A 89 34.73 19.74 21.55
N GLY A 90 35.27 19.10 20.52
CA GLY A 90 34.72 17.88 19.92
C GLY A 90 34.60 18.05 18.41
N GLY A 91 35.74 17.95 17.72
CA GLY A 91 35.89 18.30 16.32
C GLY A 91 34.92 17.58 15.38
N GLN A 92 34.47 18.33 14.37
CA GLN A 92 34.35 18.02 12.93
C GLN A 92 33.91 16.64 12.43
N ALA A 93 33.40 15.74 13.26
CA ALA A 93 32.70 14.56 12.80
C ALA A 93 31.25 14.96 12.56
N SER A 94 30.77 14.90 11.32
CA SER A 94 29.39 14.47 11.11
C SER A 94 29.18 13.29 12.05
N SER A 95 28.31 13.43 13.06
CA SER A 95 28.16 12.37 14.05
C SER A 95 27.86 11.09 13.27
N LEU A 96 28.51 9.97 13.61
CA LEU A 96 28.30 8.70 12.93
C LEU A 96 26.79 8.43 12.73
N GLY A 97 25.96 8.82 13.71
CA GLY A 97 24.49 8.83 13.62
C GLY A 97 23.92 9.63 12.44
N GLN A 98 24.41 10.84 12.16
CA GLN A 98 23.98 11.64 11.01
C GLN A 98 24.27 10.94 9.68
N ILE A 99 25.49 10.39 9.50
CA ILE A 99 25.84 9.61 8.31
C ILE A 99 24.90 8.41 8.18
N LEU A 100 24.64 7.71 9.28
CA LEU A 100 23.78 6.54 9.30
C LEU A 100 22.31 6.88 8.98
N CYS A 101 21.78 8.01 9.47
CA CYS A 101 20.43 8.46 9.12
C CYS A 101 20.30 8.74 7.61
N PHE A 102 21.26 9.48 7.03
CA PHE A 102 21.24 9.76 5.59
C PHE A 102 21.50 8.52 4.74
N ALA A 103 22.44 7.65 5.14
CA ALA A 103 22.73 6.42 4.43
C ALA A 103 21.55 5.43 4.50
N GLY A 104 20.91 5.29 5.66
CA GLY A 104 19.72 4.48 5.86
C GLY A 104 18.54 4.98 5.03
N PHE A 105 18.28 6.30 5.06
CA PHE A 105 17.29 6.93 4.18
C PHE A 105 17.62 6.66 2.71
N ALA A 106 18.83 6.99 2.25
CA ALA A 106 19.22 6.84 0.84
C ALA A 106 19.13 5.40 0.35
N ALA A 107 19.56 4.43 1.15
CA ALA A 107 19.48 3.01 0.79
C ALA A 107 18.03 2.58 0.54
N VAL A 108 17.11 2.91 1.46
CA VAL A 108 15.71 2.51 1.32
C VAL A 108 15.01 3.33 0.23
N PHE A 109 15.28 4.64 0.14
CA PHE A 109 14.74 5.53 -0.89
C PHE A 109 15.12 5.06 -2.31
N LEU A 110 16.38 4.67 -2.52
CA LEU A 110 16.85 4.17 -3.82
C LEU A 110 16.19 2.85 -4.20
N VAL A 111 16.02 1.93 -3.24
CA VAL A 111 15.28 0.67 -3.48
C VAL A 111 13.83 0.97 -3.87
N GLN A 112 13.20 1.94 -3.22
CA GLN A 112 11.80 2.29 -3.49
C GLN A 112 11.62 3.00 -4.83
N ILE A 113 12.53 3.89 -5.24
CA ILE A 113 12.48 4.53 -6.57
C ILE A 113 12.83 3.55 -7.68
N ALA A 114 13.68 2.56 -7.40
CA ALA A 114 13.95 1.49 -8.35
C ALA A 114 12.78 0.49 -8.47
N ALA A 115 11.77 0.56 -7.60
CA ALA A 115 10.59 -0.28 -7.71
C ALA A 115 9.76 0.13 -8.93
N PRO A 116 9.12 -0.82 -9.63
CA PRO A 116 8.23 -0.54 -10.76
C PRO A 116 7.11 0.45 -10.41
N PHE A 117 6.68 0.46 -9.14
CA PHE A 117 5.70 1.41 -8.60
C PHE A 117 6.26 2.04 -7.32
N PRO A 118 6.88 3.22 -7.39
CA PRO A 118 7.43 3.91 -6.24
C PRO A 118 6.32 4.59 -5.43
N TYR A 119 5.50 3.78 -4.74
CA TYR A 119 4.44 4.30 -3.86
C TYR A 119 5.04 5.16 -2.74
N GLU A 120 4.36 6.24 -2.42
CA GLU A 120 4.69 7.14 -1.32
C GLU A 120 4.60 6.45 0.06
N ASP A 121 3.78 5.41 0.19
CA ASP A 121 3.51 4.72 1.46
C ASP A 121 4.75 4.04 2.02
N TYR A 122 5.63 3.59 1.14
CA TYR A 122 6.90 3.01 1.54
C TYR A 122 7.85 4.06 2.12
N GLN A 123 7.66 5.34 1.79
CA GLN A 123 8.50 6.44 2.26
C GLN A 123 8.09 6.89 3.67
N VAL A 124 6.80 6.78 4.03
CA VAL A 124 6.25 7.13 5.35
C VAL A 124 7.14 6.68 6.52
N PRO A 125 7.59 5.41 6.62
CA PRO A 125 8.43 4.96 7.73
C PRO A 125 9.86 5.51 7.73
N ILE A 126 10.39 5.97 6.57
CA ILE A 126 11.79 6.43 6.46
C ILE A 126 11.95 7.94 6.41
N MET A 127 10.91 8.71 6.06
CA MET A 127 10.95 10.18 6.06
C MET A 127 11.32 10.78 7.43
N PRO A 128 10.94 10.19 8.59
CA PRO A 128 11.46 10.63 9.88
C PRO A 128 12.98 10.54 10.02
N LEU A 129 13.63 9.54 9.38
CA LEU A 129 15.10 9.44 9.37
C LEU A 129 15.74 10.61 8.63
N LEU A 130 15.15 11.02 7.49
CA LEU A 130 15.58 12.20 6.76
C LEU A 130 15.39 13.47 7.61
N ALA A 131 14.25 13.63 8.27
CA ALA A 131 13.98 14.76 9.16
C ALA A 131 15.00 14.85 10.32
N VAL A 132 15.31 13.73 10.99
CA VAL A 132 16.33 13.65 12.04
C VAL A 132 17.72 13.98 11.51
N GLY A 133 18.06 13.49 10.31
CA GLY A 133 19.32 13.82 9.64
C GLY A 133 19.47 15.32 9.37
N ILE A 134 18.43 15.95 8.82
CA ILE A 134 18.37 17.40 8.55
C ILE A 134 18.54 18.20 9.85
N VAL A 135 17.77 17.88 10.88
CA VAL A 135 17.83 18.60 12.16
C VAL A 135 19.17 18.42 12.85
N SER A 136 19.76 17.23 12.80
CA SER A 136 21.10 16.98 13.34
C SER A 136 22.16 17.86 12.68
N VAL A 137 22.06 18.12 11.38
CA VAL A 137 22.95 19.06 10.68
C VAL A 137 22.79 20.47 11.24
N LEU A 138 21.55 20.95 11.38
CA LEU A 138 21.24 22.30 11.82
C LEU A 138 21.71 22.52 13.27
N MET A 139 21.42 21.57 14.16
CA MET A 139 21.93 21.57 15.54
C MET A 139 23.46 21.60 15.61
N ASN A 140 24.13 20.93 14.67
CA ASN A 140 25.59 20.94 14.60
C ASN A 140 26.18 22.30 14.17
N ARG A 141 25.35 23.23 13.67
CA ARG A 141 25.77 24.56 13.23
C ARG A 141 25.38 25.69 14.21
N THR A 142 24.52 25.43 15.20
CA THR A 142 24.10 26.43 16.19
C THR A 142 24.91 26.37 17.49
N THR A 143 25.57 27.45 17.89
CA THR A 143 26.40 27.48 19.11
C THR A 143 25.62 27.64 20.41
N ASP A 144 24.35 28.05 20.32
CA ASP A 144 23.50 28.35 21.46
C ASP A 144 22.75 27.10 21.97
N ALA A 145 23.12 26.62 23.15
CA ALA A 145 22.51 25.46 23.79
C ALA A 145 21.04 25.66 24.16
N SER A 146 20.58 26.91 24.35
CA SER A 146 19.18 27.23 24.65
C SER A 146 18.24 26.96 23.47
N GLN A 147 18.77 26.87 22.25
CA GLN A 147 18.01 26.56 21.03
C GLN A 147 17.78 25.07 20.81
N SER A 148 18.31 24.20 21.68
CA SER A 148 18.17 22.74 21.55
C SER A 148 16.71 22.30 21.48
N TYR A 149 15.82 22.97 22.23
CA TYR A 149 14.38 22.70 22.21
C TYR A 149 13.73 23.08 20.87
N LEU A 150 14.13 24.19 20.26
CA LEU A 150 13.61 24.62 18.95
C LEU A 150 13.90 23.59 17.86
N TRP A 151 15.10 22.99 17.87
CA TRP A 151 15.48 21.98 16.90
C TRP A 151 14.74 20.66 17.11
N VAL A 152 14.53 20.25 18.36
CA VAL A 152 13.67 19.10 18.68
C VAL A 152 12.24 19.34 18.20
N TRP A 153 11.67 20.52 18.46
CA TRP A 153 10.34 20.89 17.97
C TRP A 153 10.28 20.96 16.44
N LEU A 154 11.35 21.40 15.77
CA LEU A 154 11.42 21.35 14.31
C LEU A 154 11.43 19.92 13.79
N ALA A 155 12.22 19.01 14.38
CA ALA A 155 12.23 17.59 14.00
C ALA A 155 10.84 16.97 14.16
N LEU A 156 10.20 17.19 15.31
CA LEU A 156 8.85 16.70 15.58
C LEU A 156 7.82 17.34 14.64
N GLY A 157 7.93 18.63 14.35
CA GLY A 157 7.05 19.35 13.44
C GLY A 157 7.19 18.86 11.99
N LEU A 158 8.40 18.57 11.52
CA LEU A 158 8.66 17.99 10.20
C LEU A 158 8.16 16.55 10.10
N ALA A 159 8.38 15.74 11.13
CA ALA A 159 7.84 14.38 11.19
C ALA A 159 6.30 14.39 11.23
N TRP A 160 5.70 15.28 12.02
CA TRP A 160 4.26 15.47 12.06
C TRP A 160 3.70 15.94 10.72
N ALA A 161 4.30 16.96 10.10
CA ALA A 161 3.85 17.46 8.81
C ALA A 161 3.97 16.40 7.70
N GLY A 162 5.01 15.58 7.73
CA GLY A 162 5.18 14.45 6.81
C GLY A 162 4.14 13.34 7.02
N SER A 163 3.83 13.00 8.28
CA SER A 163 2.82 11.97 8.59
C SER A 163 1.39 12.47 8.34
N PHE A 164 1.07 13.69 8.74
CA PHE A 164 -0.26 14.29 8.60
C PHE A 164 -0.56 14.71 7.15
N GLY A 165 0.47 15.14 6.41
CA GLY A 165 0.37 15.43 4.98
C GLY A 165 0.35 14.18 4.09
N SER A 166 0.22 12.97 4.66
CA SER A 166 0.19 11.73 3.88
C SER A 166 -1.08 11.64 3.00
N PRO A 167 -0.96 11.26 1.71
CA PRO A 167 -2.11 11.01 0.83
C PRO A 167 -3.07 9.97 1.37
N LEU A 168 -2.57 8.98 2.12
CA LEU A 168 -3.41 7.95 2.73
C LEU A 168 -4.47 8.53 3.66
N LEU A 169 -4.10 9.53 4.46
CA LEU A 169 -5.05 10.18 5.38
C LEU A 169 -6.13 10.96 4.61
N GLN A 170 -5.76 11.54 3.47
CA GLN A 170 -6.74 12.15 2.57
C GLN A 170 -7.67 11.09 1.98
N GLU A 171 -7.13 9.97 1.51
CA GLU A 171 -7.91 8.88 0.91
C GLU A 171 -8.87 8.24 1.92
N TRP A 172 -8.60 8.24 3.23
CA TRP A 172 -9.56 7.80 4.25
C TRP A 172 -10.85 8.62 4.30
N THR A 173 -10.85 9.86 3.81
CA THR A 173 -12.00 10.77 3.91
C THR A 173 -12.55 11.21 2.55
N THR A 174 -11.88 10.83 1.46
CA THR A 174 -12.17 11.32 0.10
C THR A 174 -12.12 10.19 -0.93
N ASN A 175 -12.94 10.28 -1.97
CA ASN A 175 -12.90 9.45 -3.18
C ASN A 175 -12.02 10.12 -4.24
N GLY A 176 -10.84 10.56 -3.81
CA GLY A 176 -9.89 11.31 -4.63
C GLY A 176 -10.29 12.78 -4.86
N GLN A 177 -9.70 13.36 -5.90
CA GLN A 177 -9.86 14.76 -6.25
C GLN A 177 -9.93 14.86 -7.78
N ASP A 178 -10.90 15.61 -8.31
CA ASP A 178 -10.82 16.04 -9.71
C ASP A 178 -9.96 17.30 -9.84
N ARG A 179 -9.99 17.97 -11.01
CA ARG A 179 -9.14 19.14 -11.25
C ARG A 179 -9.41 20.29 -10.26
N PHE A 180 -10.61 20.38 -9.72
CA PHE A 180 -11.06 21.52 -8.90
C PHE A 180 -11.62 21.10 -7.54
N TRP A 181 -12.26 19.93 -7.46
CA TRP A 181 -13.04 19.51 -6.32
C TRP A 181 -12.51 18.22 -5.70
N THR A 182 -12.35 18.25 -4.38
CA THR A 182 -12.17 17.04 -3.59
C THR A 182 -13.49 16.30 -3.51
N ARG A 183 -13.50 15.02 -3.90
CA ARG A 183 -14.70 14.19 -3.86
C ARG A 183 -14.86 13.64 -2.45
N LYS A 184 -15.83 14.15 -1.72
CA LYS A 184 -16.10 13.70 -0.35
C LYS A 184 -16.66 12.27 -0.36
N LYS A 185 -16.19 11.41 0.54
CA LYS A 185 -16.85 10.13 0.84
C LYS A 185 -18.22 10.38 1.48
N ALA A 186 -19.27 9.80 0.89
CA ALA A 186 -20.61 9.87 1.46
C ALA A 186 -20.67 9.21 2.84
N LYS A 187 -19.94 8.11 3.03
CA LYS A 187 -19.82 7.38 4.28
C LYS A 187 -18.48 6.62 4.35
N PRO A 188 -18.04 6.18 5.55
CA PRO A 188 -16.87 5.30 5.67
C PRO A 188 -17.08 3.95 4.99
N GLU A 189 -16.00 3.31 4.54
CA GLU A 189 -16.01 2.03 3.82
C GLU A 189 -16.65 0.92 4.65
N LEU A 190 -16.38 0.89 5.96
CA LEU A 190 -17.01 -0.07 6.86
C LEU A 190 -18.54 0.13 6.95
N ALA A 191 -19.01 1.38 6.85
CA ALA A 191 -20.44 1.65 6.83
C ALA A 191 -21.08 1.22 5.51
N GLN A 192 -20.41 1.44 4.36
CA GLN A 192 -20.85 0.89 3.06
C GLN A 192 -20.87 -0.64 3.07
N LEU A 193 -19.84 -1.28 3.63
CA LEU A 193 -19.76 -2.73 3.74
C LEU A 193 -20.97 -3.30 4.49
N LYS A 194 -21.30 -2.69 5.64
CA LYS A 194 -22.49 -3.07 6.43
C LYS A 194 -23.80 -2.84 5.71
N GLU A 195 -23.89 -1.83 4.86
CA GLU A 195 -25.06 -1.64 4.01
C GLU A 195 -25.13 -2.71 2.92
N ALA A 196 -24.03 -3.01 2.23
CA ALA A 196 -23.99 -4.07 1.23
C ALA A 196 -24.43 -5.42 1.83
N VAL A 197 -24.00 -5.72 3.06
CA VAL A 197 -24.42 -6.92 3.80
C VAL A 197 -25.93 -6.95 4.05
N LYS A 198 -26.54 -5.83 4.44
CA LYS A 198 -28.00 -5.76 4.61
C LYS A 198 -28.74 -6.06 3.31
N GLU A 199 -28.18 -5.66 2.18
CA GLU A 199 -28.78 -5.87 0.87
C GLU A 199 -28.58 -7.33 0.40
N VAL A 200 -27.42 -7.91 0.65
CA VAL A 200 -27.19 -9.36 0.49
C VAL A 200 -28.19 -10.16 1.33
N GLU A 201 -28.42 -9.77 2.58
CA GLU A 201 -29.35 -10.45 3.48
C GLU A 201 -30.81 -10.32 3.02
N LYS A 202 -31.20 -9.19 2.42
CA LYS A 202 -32.53 -9.05 1.79
C LYS A 202 -32.71 -9.97 0.59
N LEU A 203 -31.66 -10.17 -0.21
CA LEU A 203 -31.71 -10.98 -1.43
C LEU A 203 -31.72 -12.49 -1.13
N ASP A 204 -31.08 -12.91 -0.04
CA ASP A 204 -31.04 -14.31 0.39
C ASP A 204 -31.00 -14.42 1.92
N PRO A 205 -32.16 -14.27 2.60
CA PRO A 205 -32.22 -14.28 4.06
C PRO A 205 -31.71 -15.59 4.66
N GLY A 206 -30.79 -15.50 5.62
CA GLY A 206 -30.17 -16.66 6.29
C GLY A 206 -29.28 -17.51 5.37
N GLY A 207 -28.89 -16.99 4.21
CA GLY A 207 -28.03 -17.70 3.27
C GLY A 207 -26.64 -18.01 3.85
N ALA A 208 -26.14 -19.22 3.57
CA ALA A 208 -24.84 -19.67 4.08
C ALA A 208 -23.66 -19.31 3.15
N ASP A 209 -23.92 -19.12 1.87
CA ASP A 209 -22.90 -18.98 0.82
C ASP A 209 -23.15 -17.73 -0.04
N ILE A 210 -22.09 -17.15 -0.59
CA ILE A 210 -22.12 -16.04 -1.54
C ILE A 210 -21.02 -16.21 -2.58
N LEU A 211 -21.35 -16.03 -3.86
CA LEU A 211 -20.35 -16.05 -4.93
C LEU A 211 -19.70 -14.66 -5.04
N THR A 212 -18.50 -14.50 -4.49
CA THR A 212 -17.76 -13.24 -4.55
C THR A 212 -16.25 -13.48 -4.48
N GLN A 213 -15.48 -12.56 -5.06
CA GLN A 213 -14.04 -12.44 -4.79
C GLN A 213 -13.72 -11.37 -3.73
N ASP A 214 -14.73 -10.64 -3.25
CA ASP A 214 -14.60 -9.71 -2.13
C ASP A 214 -14.83 -10.45 -0.81
N LEU A 215 -13.72 -10.88 -0.20
CA LEU A 215 -13.77 -11.64 1.06
C LEU A 215 -14.19 -10.79 2.26
N TYR A 216 -13.98 -9.47 2.22
CA TYR A 216 -14.46 -8.60 3.30
C TYR A 216 -15.99 -8.62 3.35
N LEU A 217 -16.64 -8.60 2.18
CA LEU A 217 -18.10 -8.76 2.09
C LEU A 217 -18.56 -10.12 2.59
N ALA A 218 -17.90 -11.21 2.18
CA ALA A 218 -18.27 -12.56 2.62
C ALA A 218 -18.15 -12.71 4.15
N VAL A 219 -17.05 -12.23 4.73
CA VAL A 219 -16.80 -12.30 6.17
C VAL A 219 -17.79 -11.44 6.95
N GLU A 220 -18.01 -10.18 6.57
CA GLU A 220 -18.97 -9.31 7.28
C GLU A 220 -20.41 -9.83 7.13
N ALA A 221 -20.75 -10.49 6.02
CA ALA A 221 -22.04 -11.14 5.82
C ALA A 221 -22.18 -12.48 6.58
N GLY A 222 -21.10 -13.00 7.17
CA GLY A 222 -21.09 -14.31 7.82
C GLY A 222 -21.29 -15.47 6.85
N ARG A 223 -20.89 -15.32 5.59
CA ARG A 223 -21.10 -16.29 4.51
C ARG A 223 -19.81 -16.90 4.02
N LYS A 224 -19.88 -18.12 3.50
CA LYS A 224 -18.76 -18.77 2.83
C LYS A 224 -18.74 -18.43 1.36
N VAL A 225 -17.56 -18.53 0.76
CA VAL A 225 -17.38 -18.47 -0.68
C VAL A 225 -17.21 -19.87 -1.24
N PRO A 226 -17.55 -20.11 -2.53
CA PRO A 226 -17.25 -21.37 -3.19
C PRO A 226 -15.78 -21.78 -3.08
N ARG A 227 -15.54 -23.08 -3.09
CA ARG A 227 -14.18 -23.63 -3.02
C ARG A 227 -13.32 -23.09 -4.16
N GLY A 228 -12.10 -22.68 -3.84
CA GLY A 228 -11.16 -22.01 -4.73
C GLY A 228 -11.26 -20.49 -4.69
N LEU A 229 -12.34 -19.90 -4.15
CA LEU A 229 -12.50 -18.46 -3.98
C LEU A 229 -12.00 -17.89 -2.65
N GLU A 230 -11.42 -18.72 -1.78
CA GLU A 230 -10.99 -18.35 -0.42
C GLU A 230 -9.84 -17.33 -0.40
N MET A 231 -9.19 -17.10 -1.54
CA MET A 231 -8.12 -16.11 -1.72
C MET A 231 -8.61 -14.84 -2.45
N GLY A 232 -9.91 -14.72 -2.70
CA GLY A 232 -10.54 -13.52 -3.25
C GLY A 232 -10.01 -13.20 -4.65
N PRO A 233 -9.46 -11.99 -4.90
CA PRO A 233 -8.85 -11.67 -6.20
C PRO A 233 -7.64 -12.54 -6.55
N PHE A 234 -7.05 -13.23 -5.56
CA PHE A 234 -5.86 -14.07 -5.71
C PHE A 234 -6.16 -15.57 -5.90
N SER A 235 -7.42 -15.92 -6.12
CA SER A 235 -7.84 -17.28 -6.42
C SER A 235 -7.19 -17.86 -7.69
N GLN A 236 -6.49 -18.98 -7.51
CA GLN A 236 -5.72 -19.66 -8.56
C GLN A 236 -6.54 -20.73 -9.29
N LEU A 237 -7.73 -20.36 -9.77
CA LEU A 237 -8.52 -21.24 -10.63
C LEU A 237 -8.02 -21.12 -12.08
N SER A 238 -7.88 -22.26 -12.76
CA SER A 238 -7.69 -22.31 -14.20
C SER A 238 -8.92 -21.75 -14.93
N ASP A 239 -8.75 -21.38 -16.21
CA ASP A 239 -9.86 -20.82 -16.99
C ASP A 239 -11.05 -21.79 -17.09
N ASP A 240 -10.80 -23.09 -17.21
CA ASP A 240 -11.85 -24.10 -17.28
C ASP A 240 -12.60 -24.25 -15.95
N GLU A 241 -11.87 -24.16 -14.83
CA GLU A 241 -12.48 -24.13 -13.50
C GLU A 241 -13.31 -22.86 -13.27
N TRP A 242 -12.83 -21.70 -13.73
CA TRP A 242 -13.61 -20.46 -13.72
C TRP A 242 -14.90 -20.61 -14.51
N ARG A 243 -14.83 -21.11 -15.75
CA ARG A 243 -16.01 -21.33 -16.60
C ARG A 243 -16.99 -22.29 -15.95
N ALA A 244 -16.50 -23.40 -15.41
CA ALA A 244 -17.32 -24.39 -14.73
C ALA A 244 -18.03 -23.80 -13.50
N LEU A 245 -17.31 -23.07 -12.65
CA LEU A 245 -17.85 -22.45 -11.44
C LEU A 245 -18.93 -21.41 -11.74
N LEU A 246 -18.67 -20.54 -12.73
CA LEU A 246 -19.60 -19.47 -13.11
C LEU A 246 -20.85 -20.04 -13.81
N ALA A 247 -20.67 -21.08 -14.63
CA ALA A 247 -21.77 -21.78 -15.28
C ALA A 247 -22.63 -22.57 -14.29
N SER A 248 -22.05 -23.15 -13.23
CA SER A 248 -22.79 -23.94 -12.25
C SER A 248 -23.56 -23.11 -11.23
N ALA A 249 -23.28 -21.80 -11.13
CA ALA A 249 -24.01 -20.82 -10.30
C ALA A 249 -24.46 -21.34 -8.92
N PRO A 250 -23.51 -21.71 -8.03
CA PRO A 250 -23.82 -22.47 -6.81
C PRO A 250 -24.56 -21.65 -5.74
N CYS A 251 -24.54 -20.32 -5.82
CA CYS A 251 -25.08 -19.43 -4.80
C CYS A 251 -26.37 -18.75 -5.27
N LYS A 252 -27.20 -18.29 -4.33
CA LYS A 252 -28.37 -17.47 -4.66
C LYS A 252 -28.01 -16.01 -4.96
N VAL A 253 -26.96 -15.52 -4.32
CA VAL A 253 -26.42 -14.17 -4.50
C VAL A 253 -24.99 -14.25 -4.98
N ALA A 254 -24.67 -13.41 -5.95
CA ALA A 254 -23.30 -13.13 -6.36
C ALA A 254 -23.01 -11.63 -6.16
N ALA A 255 -21.75 -11.33 -5.84
CA ALA A 255 -21.27 -9.96 -5.67
C ALA A 255 -19.99 -9.76 -6.46
N LEU A 256 -19.96 -8.75 -7.32
CA LEU A 256 -18.80 -8.40 -8.14
C LEU A 256 -18.33 -6.98 -7.79
N SER A 257 -17.11 -6.85 -7.27
CA SER A 257 -16.45 -5.55 -7.11
C SER A 257 -15.62 -5.22 -8.36
N GLY A 258 -15.02 -4.03 -8.43
CA GLY A 258 -14.14 -3.66 -9.54
C GLY A 258 -12.87 -4.53 -9.65
N TYR A 259 -12.59 -5.38 -8.66
CA TYR A 259 -11.48 -6.35 -8.69
C TYR A 259 -11.91 -7.75 -9.12
N SER A 260 -13.21 -8.00 -9.25
CA SER A 260 -13.70 -9.29 -9.72
C SER A 260 -13.18 -9.57 -11.12
N PHE A 261 -12.53 -10.72 -11.26
CA PHE A 261 -11.87 -11.20 -12.47
C PHE A 261 -10.69 -10.33 -12.95
N ALA A 262 -10.30 -9.27 -12.25
CA ALA A 262 -9.34 -8.30 -12.78
C ALA A 262 -7.88 -8.79 -12.77
N ILE A 263 -7.56 -9.79 -11.95
CA ILE A 263 -6.19 -10.23 -11.68
C ILE A 263 -6.00 -11.68 -12.17
N VAL A 264 -4.82 -11.99 -12.71
CA VAL A 264 -4.39 -13.35 -13.05
C VAL A 264 -3.35 -13.84 -12.06
N PRO A 265 -3.74 -14.55 -10.99
CA PRO A 265 -2.79 -15.22 -10.11
C PRO A 265 -2.10 -16.38 -10.85
N PRO A 266 -0.84 -16.73 -10.50
CA PRO A 266 0.04 -16.08 -9.54
C PRO A 266 0.81 -14.90 -10.14
N ALA A 267 0.78 -14.73 -11.47
CA ALA A 267 1.49 -13.65 -12.17
C ALA A 267 1.09 -12.26 -11.68
N CYS A 268 -0.13 -12.11 -11.17
CA CYS A 268 -0.73 -10.89 -10.67
C CYS A 268 -0.77 -9.74 -11.69
N THR A 269 -0.77 -10.10 -12.98
CA THR A 269 -1.00 -9.18 -14.08
C THR A 269 -2.49 -8.88 -14.22
N GLU A 270 -2.80 -7.79 -14.92
CA GLU A 270 -4.18 -7.51 -15.33
C GLU A 270 -4.70 -8.61 -16.25
N ARG A 271 -5.90 -9.11 -15.96
CA ARG A 271 -6.59 -10.06 -16.81
C ARG A 271 -7.07 -9.36 -18.08
N PRO A 272 -6.87 -9.91 -19.29
CA PRO A 272 -7.37 -9.29 -20.51
C PRO A 272 -8.86 -8.99 -20.43
N TRP A 273 -9.27 -7.79 -20.88
CA TRP A 273 -10.67 -7.36 -20.79
C TRP A 273 -11.62 -8.35 -21.49
N ALA A 274 -11.24 -8.91 -22.64
CA ALA A 274 -12.05 -9.91 -23.33
C ALA A 274 -12.41 -11.12 -22.44
N GLN A 275 -11.48 -11.55 -21.58
CA GLN A 275 -11.67 -12.68 -20.68
C GLN A 275 -12.52 -12.30 -19.47
N GLN A 276 -12.32 -11.10 -18.90
CA GLN A 276 -13.20 -10.57 -17.85
C GLN A 276 -14.65 -10.45 -18.35
N ALA A 277 -14.84 -9.93 -19.57
CA ALA A 277 -16.13 -9.80 -20.22
C ALA A 277 -16.78 -11.18 -20.45
N GLU A 278 -16.00 -12.17 -20.87
CA GLU A 278 -16.46 -13.56 -21.03
C GLU A 278 -16.99 -14.13 -19.70
N PHE A 279 -16.24 -13.98 -18.60
CA PHE A 279 -16.65 -14.47 -17.28
C PHE A 279 -17.90 -13.75 -16.75
N CYS A 280 -17.97 -12.43 -16.91
CA CYS A 280 -19.17 -11.67 -16.60
C CYS A 280 -20.38 -12.13 -17.45
N ARG A 281 -20.17 -12.46 -18.73
CA ARG A 281 -21.22 -12.96 -19.61
C ARG A 281 -21.75 -14.31 -19.15
N ILE A 282 -20.88 -15.27 -18.85
CA ILE A 282 -21.26 -16.60 -18.35
C ILE A 282 -22.07 -16.45 -17.05
N LEU A 283 -21.62 -15.61 -16.12
CA LEU A 283 -22.33 -15.41 -14.87
C LEU A 283 -23.74 -14.83 -15.09
N ARG A 284 -23.88 -13.85 -15.99
CA ARG A 284 -25.17 -13.21 -16.34
C ARG A 284 -26.15 -14.14 -17.06
N GLU A 285 -25.73 -15.32 -17.52
CA GLU A 285 -26.66 -16.33 -18.01
C GLU A 285 -27.59 -16.80 -16.88
N ASN A 286 -27.07 -16.92 -15.65
CA ASN A 286 -27.79 -17.46 -14.48
C ASN A 286 -28.21 -16.40 -13.44
N TYR A 287 -27.70 -15.18 -13.53
CA TYR A 287 -27.97 -14.11 -12.58
C TYR A 287 -28.48 -12.83 -13.24
N ASP A 288 -29.39 -12.15 -12.55
CA ASP A 288 -29.85 -10.80 -12.87
C ASP A 288 -29.27 -9.77 -11.90
N LEU A 289 -29.04 -8.56 -12.41
CA LEU A 289 -28.61 -7.43 -11.60
C LEU A 289 -29.75 -7.03 -10.67
N ALA A 290 -29.50 -7.11 -9.37
CA ALA A 290 -30.43 -6.68 -8.33
C ALA A 290 -30.14 -5.25 -7.88
N MET A 291 -28.86 -4.87 -7.76
CA MET A 291 -28.46 -3.56 -7.27
C MET A 291 -27.01 -3.22 -7.65
N GLU A 292 -26.73 -1.92 -7.76
CA GLU A 292 -25.39 -1.35 -7.88
C GLU A 292 -25.12 -0.43 -6.70
N MET A 293 -23.91 -0.50 -6.15
CA MET A 293 -23.41 0.40 -5.12
C MET A 293 -22.12 1.04 -5.60
N GLU A 294 -22.18 2.34 -5.89
CA GLU A 294 -21.03 3.14 -6.29
C GLU A 294 -20.05 3.35 -5.13
N ASP A 295 -18.81 3.69 -5.46
CA ASP A 295 -17.76 4.05 -4.50
C ASP A 295 -17.51 3.01 -3.41
N PHE A 296 -17.62 1.71 -3.72
CA PHE A 296 -17.43 0.61 -2.77
C PHE A 296 -15.97 0.19 -2.64
N GLY A 297 -15.53 -0.03 -1.39
CA GLY A 297 -14.21 -0.54 -1.04
C GLY A 297 -13.10 0.51 -1.16
N GLN A 298 -11.85 0.05 -1.01
CA GLN A 298 -10.67 0.93 -0.90
C GLN A 298 -10.45 1.81 -2.14
N ASN A 299 -10.71 1.27 -3.33
CA ASN A 299 -10.54 1.99 -4.59
C ASN A 299 -11.84 2.64 -5.12
N ALA A 300 -12.89 2.72 -4.29
CA ALA A 300 -14.17 3.32 -4.67
C ALA A 300 -14.72 2.77 -6.00
N THR A 301 -14.69 1.44 -6.16
CA THR A 301 -15.20 0.76 -7.36
C THR A 301 -16.69 0.49 -7.24
N THR A 302 -17.41 0.29 -8.34
CA THR A 302 -18.81 -0.15 -8.25
C THR A 302 -18.88 -1.61 -7.78
N LEU A 303 -19.71 -1.87 -6.78
CA LEU A 303 -20.14 -3.20 -6.38
C LEU A 303 -21.47 -3.53 -7.07
N LEU A 304 -21.51 -4.67 -7.75
CA LEU A 304 -22.71 -5.22 -8.37
C LEU A 304 -23.22 -6.37 -7.50
N LEU A 305 -24.46 -6.28 -7.02
CA LEU A 305 -25.16 -7.39 -6.39
C LEU A 305 -26.11 -8.03 -7.40
N LEU A 306 -25.97 -9.34 -7.53
CA LEU A 306 -26.62 -10.16 -8.54
C LEU A 306 -27.46 -11.24 -7.82
N LYS A 307 -28.70 -11.44 -8.25
CA LYS A 307 -29.58 -12.50 -7.76
C LYS A 307 -29.73 -13.58 -8.81
N ARG A 308 -29.64 -14.85 -8.41
CA ARG A 308 -29.84 -15.97 -9.33
C ARG A 308 -31.28 -15.97 -9.87
N LYS A 309 -31.45 -16.17 -11.18
CA LYS A 309 -32.74 -16.12 -11.88
C LYS A 309 -33.75 -17.13 -11.33
N ASP A 310 -33.27 -18.33 -11.03
CA ASP A 310 -34.11 -19.44 -10.56
C ASP A 310 -34.26 -19.48 -9.02
N ALA A 311 -33.90 -18.41 -8.33
CA ALA A 311 -34.06 -18.27 -6.88
C ALA A 311 -35.36 -17.52 -6.55
N GLU A 312 -36.49 -18.14 -6.87
CA GLU A 312 -37.78 -17.88 -6.21
C GLU A 312 -37.92 -18.75 -4.95
#